data_AF-A0A2S9GMT1-F1
#
_entry.id   AF-A0A2S9GMT1-F1
#
_cell.length_a   1.000
_cell.length_b   1.000
_cell.length_c   1.000
_cell.angle_alpha   90.00
_cell.angle_beta   90.00
_cell.angle_gamma   90.00
#
_symmetry.space_group_name_H-M   'P 1'
#
loop_
_entity.id
_entity.type
_entity.pdbx_description
1 polymer ?
#
loop_
_entity_poly.entity_id
_entity_poly.type
_entity_poly.pdbx_seq_one_letter_code
_entity_poly.pdbx_strand_id
1 'polypeptide(L)' 'AATIAVPEVRSTWALRELVVLHEIAHHLSDTDPPHGPDFVATFCELAAAVMGAEVAFVLRMVYAKEGVR' A
#
# COMPACT_ATOMS: atom_id res chain seq x y z
N ALA A 1 -0.95 -20.21 5.06
CA ALA A 1 -0.34 -19.31 4.05
C ALA A 1 -1.22 -18.07 3.95
N ALA A 2 -0.62 -16.90 3.78
CA ALA A 2 -1.36 -15.66 3.45
C ALA A 2 -2.00 -15.79 2.06
N THR A 3 -3.24 -15.33 1.90
CA THR A 3 -4.00 -15.44 0.64
C THR A 3 -4.63 -14.09 0.30
N ILE A 4 -4.43 -13.64 -0.94
CA ILE A 4 -5.01 -12.40 -1.47
C ILE A 4 -5.89 -12.75 -2.67
N ALA A 5 -7.15 -12.34 -2.64
CA ALA A 5 -8.05 -12.45 -3.79
C ALA A 5 -7.75 -11.31 -4.79
N VAL A 6 -7.45 -11.64 -6.05
CA VAL A 6 -7.15 -10.65 -7.09
C VAL A 6 -8.21 -10.74 -8.19
N PRO A 7 -9.01 -9.69 -8.43
CA PRO A 7 -9.97 -9.66 -9.52
C PRO A 7 -9.28 -9.76 -10.89
N GLU A 8 -9.84 -10.56 -11.79
CA GLU A 8 -9.32 -10.73 -13.16
C GLU A 8 -9.71 -9.56 -14.09
N VAL A 9 -10.87 -8.93 -13.83
CA VAL A 9 -11.38 -7.81 -14.62
C VAL A 9 -10.59 -6.55 -14.29
N ARG A 10 -10.03 -5.90 -15.32
CA ARG A 10 -9.43 -4.57 -15.18
C ARG A 10 -10.54 -3.56 -14.88
N SER A 11 -10.53 -3.00 -13.67
CA SER A 11 -11.35 -1.84 -13.32
C SER A 11 -10.59 -0.54 -13.59
N THR A 12 -11.33 0.56 -13.79
CA THR A 12 -10.77 1.93 -13.84
C THR A 12 -10.39 2.46 -12.46
N TRP A 13 -10.75 1.72 -11.41
CA TRP A 13 -10.54 2.06 -10.02
C TRP A 13 -10.28 0.78 -9.21
N ALA A 14 -9.24 0.65 -8.39
CA ALA A 14 -7.99 1.42 -8.34
C ALA A 14 -6.91 0.75 -9.23
N LEU A 15 -5.68 1.32 -9.27
CA LEU A 15 -4.56 0.66 -9.93
C LEU A 15 -4.28 -0.68 -9.23
N ARG A 16 -4.48 -1.78 -9.95
CA ARG A 16 -4.40 -3.16 -9.42
C ARG A 16 -3.11 -3.41 -8.64
N GLU A 17 -1.99 -2.91 -9.14
CA GLU A 17 -0.67 -3.04 -8.53
C GLU A 17 -0.63 -2.42 -7.13
N LEU A 18 -1.19 -1.22 -6.94
CA LEU A 18 -1.25 -0.58 -5.62
C LEU A 18 -2.19 -1.32 -4.66
N VAL A 19 -3.29 -1.88 -5.15
CA VAL A 19 -4.20 -2.69 -4.33
C VAL A 19 -3.50 -3.96 -3.83
N VAL A 20 -2.79 -4.67 -4.70
CA VAL A 20 -2.05 -5.87 -4.27
C VAL A 20 -0.98 -5.52 -3.23
N LEU A 21 -0.24 -4.42 -3.42
CA LEU A 21 0.77 -3.98 -2.45
C LEU A 21 0.13 -3.53 -1.13
N HIS A 22 -1.07 -2.94 -1.15
CA HIS A 22 -1.84 -2.60 0.04
C HIS A 22 -2.20 -3.85 0.85
N GLU A 23 -2.72 -4.88 0.18
CA GLU A 23 -3.06 -6.14 0.85
C GLU A 23 -1.82 -6.87 1.37
N ILE A 24 -0.69 -6.80 0.66
CA ILE A 24 0.58 -7.35 1.16
C ILE A 24 1.02 -6.58 2.42
N ALA A 25 0.92 -5.25 2.44
CA ALA A 25 1.25 -4.47 3.62
C ALA A 25 0.44 -4.91 4.83
N HIS A 26 -0.89 -5.14 4.69
CA HIS A 26 -1.71 -5.69 5.76
C HIS A 26 -1.19 -7.02 6.32
N HIS A 27 -0.73 -7.93 5.47
CA HIS A 27 -0.18 -9.21 5.92
C HIS A 27 1.17 -9.06 6.64
N LEU A 28 1.92 -8.00 6.36
CA LEU A 28 3.26 -7.78 6.91
C LEU A 28 3.27 -6.88 8.16
N SER A 29 2.25 -6.05 8.32
CA SER A 29 2.16 -5.05 9.38
C SER A 29 0.98 -5.32 10.33
N ASP A 30 0.72 -6.58 10.70
CA ASP A 30 -0.42 -7.00 11.53
C ASP A 30 -0.60 -6.13 12.81
N THR A 31 -1.30 -4.99 12.68
CA THR A 31 -1.37 -3.89 13.65
C THR A 31 -2.81 -3.45 13.87
N ASP A 32 -3.09 -2.92 15.06
CA ASP A 32 -4.33 -2.20 15.39
C ASP A 32 -3.99 -0.73 15.69
N PRO A 33 -4.48 0.25 14.90
CA PRO A 33 -5.40 0.10 13.77
C PRO A 33 -4.78 -0.56 12.53
N PRO A 34 -5.60 -1.16 11.64
CA PRO A 34 -5.13 -1.87 10.43
C PRO A 34 -4.25 -1.05 9.48
N HIS A 35 -4.35 0.29 9.54
CA HIS A 35 -3.59 1.23 8.72
C HIS A 35 -2.71 2.16 9.57
N GLY A 36 -2.13 1.63 10.65
CA GLY A 36 -1.22 2.35 11.53
C GLY A 36 0.13 2.71 10.89
N PRO A 37 1.05 3.33 11.65
CA PRO A 37 2.34 3.78 11.12
C PRO A 37 3.16 2.67 10.44
N ASP A 38 3.16 1.46 11.00
CA ASP A 38 3.89 0.31 10.44
C ASP A 38 3.32 -0.11 9.08
N PHE A 39 1.98 -0.05 8.92
CA PHE A 39 1.33 -0.26 7.63
C PHE A 39 1.79 0.78 6.61
N VAL A 40 1.77 2.06 6.99
CA VAL A 40 2.10 3.18 6.11
C VAL A 40 3.57 3.09 5.66
N ALA A 41 4.48 2.79 6.58
CA ALA A 41 5.89 2.57 6.29
C ALA A 41 6.08 1.39 5.33
N THR A 42 5.50 0.23 5.65
CA THR A 42 5.60 -0.99 4.84
C THR A 42 5.04 -0.76 3.43
N PHE A 43 3.89 -0.11 3.32
CA PHE A 43 3.26 0.15 2.02
C PHE A 43 4.12 1.10 1.16
N CYS A 44 4.72 2.13 1.76
CA CYS A 44 5.64 3.02 1.05
C CYS A 44 6.92 2.30 0.61
N GLU A 45 7.45 1.39 1.41
CA GLU A 45 8.61 0.57 1.06
C GLU A 45 8.31 -0.39 -0.09
N LEU A 46 7.16 -1.06 -0.05
CA LEU A 46 6.68 -1.93 -1.12
C LEU A 46 6.48 -1.15 -2.43
N ALA A 47 5.86 0.03 -2.36
CA ALA A 47 5.70 0.90 -3.52
C ALA A 47 7.05 1.33 -4.11
N ALA A 48 8.04 1.65 -3.26
CA ALA A 48 9.38 1.99 -3.72
C ALA A 48 10.06 0.82 -4.43
N ALA A 49 9.98 -0.38 -3.86
CA ALA A 49 10.63 -1.58 -4.38
C ALA A 49 10.03 -2.07 -5.70
N VAL A 50 8.71 -1.97 -5.86
CA VAL A 50 8.00 -2.55 -7.03
C VAL A 50 7.72 -1.52 -8.12
N MET A 51 7.43 -0.27 -7.73
CA MET A 51 6.97 0.77 -8.66
C MET A 51 7.94 1.95 -8.80
N GLY A 52 8.96 2.04 -7.95
CA GLY A 52 9.99 3.08 -7.99
C GLY A 52 9.85 4.14 -6.90
N ALA A 53 10.96 4.86 -6.69
CA ALA A 53 11.06 5.86 -5.62
C ALA A 53 10.07 7.03 -5.80
N GLU A 54 9.73 7.36 -7.04
CA GLU A 54 8.79 8.42 -7.41
C GLU A 54 7.37 8.12 -6.93
N VAL A 55 6.91 6.87 -7.06
CA VAL A 55 5.58 6.44 -6.58
C VAL A 55 5.51 6.49 -5.07
N ALA A 56 6.55 5.99 -4.39
CA ALA A 56 6.64 6.08 -2.93
C ALA A 56 6.70 7.54 -2.44
N PHE A 57 7.38 8.43 -3.17
CA PHE A 57 7.42 9.85 -2.85
C PHE A 57 6.03 10.49 -2.94
N VAL A 58 5.30 10.26 -4.03
CA VAL A 58 3.94 10.75 -4.19
C VAL A 58 3.03 10.21 -3.09
N LEU A 59 3.15 8.93 -2.74
CA LEU A 59 2.35 8.30 -1.70
C LEU A 59 2.60 8.93 -0.31
N ARG A 60 3.87 9.14 0.07
CA ARG A 60 4.23 9.83 1.32
C ARG A 60 3.73 11.28 1.35
N MET A 61 3.80 11.98 0.22
CA MET A 61 3.27 13.34 0.10
C MET A 61 1.75 13.39 0.32
N VAL A 62 1.00 12.43 -0.23
CA VAL A 62 -0.44 12.31 -0.01
C VAL A 62 -0.74 12.03 1.46
N TYR A 63 -0.06 11.05 2.08
CA TYR A 63 -0.25 10.75 3.50
C TYR A 63 0.06 11.94 4.41
N ALA A 64 1.17 12.64 4.17
CA ALA A 64 1.53 13.83 4.92
C ALA A 64 0.47 14.93 4.81
N LYS A 65 -0.11 15.13 3.62
CA LYS A 65 -1.19 16.09 3.39
C LYS A 65 -2.46 15.74 4.18
N GLU A 66 -2.80 14.46 4.26
CA GLU A 66 -3.97 13.96 4.99
C GLU A 66 -3.72 13.76 6.50
N GLY A 67 -2.55 14.16 7.01
CA GLY A 67 -2.20 14.09 8.43
C GLY A 67 -1.79 12.71 8.94
N VAL A 68 -1.58 11.75 8.04
CA VAL A 68 -1.05 10.42 8.36
C VAL A 68 0.45 10.55 8.65
N ARG A 69 0.90 9.96 9.76
CA ARG A 69 2.30 9.97 10.22
C ARG A 69 2.77 8.57 10.55
#